data_AF-A0A931Z1T1-F1
#
_entry.id   AF-A0A931Z1T1-F1
#
_cell.length_a   1.000
_cell.length_b   1.000
_cell.length_c   1.000
_cell.angle_alpha   90.00
_cell.angle_beta   90.00
_cell.angle_gamma   90.00
#
_symmetry.space_group_name_H-M   'P 1'
#
loop_
_entity.id
_entity.type
_entity.pdbx_description
1 polymer ?
#
loop_
_entity_poly.entity_id
_entity_poly.type
_entity_poly.pdbx_seq_one_letter_code
_entity_poly.pdbx_strand_id
1 'polypeptide(L)'
;MVLASVGNFLCFFSRDIVLSLKSGRRRMEWQARQFATERNDRDPRHRCHVCGKTDITHPDLDFRYCSKCAGDECYCPEHIANHEHVTAAPKA
;
A
#
# COMPACT_ATOMS: atom_id res chain seq x y z
N MET A 1 23.50 17.96 48.58
CA MET A 1 22.93 19.15 47.90
C MET A 1 22.45 18.85 46.48
N VAL A 2 23.18 18.11 45.64
CA VAL A 2 22.75 17.79 44.26
C VAL A 2 21.60 16.76 44.20
N LEU A 3 21.64 15.71 45.04
CA LEU A 3 20.65 14.63 45.01
C LEU A 3 19.23 15.07 45.39
N ALA A 4 19.10 16.03 46.31
CA ALA A 4 17.80 16.59 46.71
C ALA A 4 17.17 17.40 45.56
N SER A 5 17.98 18.18 44.84
CA SER A 5 17.54 18.98 43.70
C SER A 5 17.11 18.09 42.53
N VAL A 6 17.90 17.06 42.21
CA VAL A 6 17.56 16.09 41.15
C VAL A 6 16.33 15.27 41.54
N GLY A 7 16.22 14.83 42.80
CA GLY A 7 15.05 14.10 43.29
C GLY A 7 13.75 14.89 43.21
N ASN A 8 13.76 16.17 43.60
CA ASN A 8 12.58 17.04 43.51
C ASN A 8 12.19 17.33 42.05
N PHE A 9 13.18 17.62 41.20
CA PHE A 9 12.97 17.83 39.77
C PHE A 9 12.34 16.59 39.13
N LEU A 10 12.88 15.40 39.40
CA LEU A 10 12.32 14.15 38.88
C LEU A 10 10.93 13.86 39.46
N CYS A 11 10.64 14.12 40.73
CA CYS A 11 9.29 13.91 41.29
C CYS A 11 8.21 14.73 40.57
N PHE A 12 8.49 15.99 40.23
CA PHE A 12 7.52 16.85 39.53
C PHE A 12 7.52 16.64 38.01
N PHE A 13 8.70 16.56 37.38
CA PHE A 13 8.82 16.51 35.92
C PHE A 13 8.79 15.10 35.32
N SER A 14 8.96 14.03 36.11
CA SER A 14 8.93 12.65 35.58
C SER A 14 7.62 12.33 34.88
N ARG A 15 6.49 12.79 35.43
CA ARG A 15 5.17 12.54 34.86
C ARG A 15 5.00 13.24 33.51
N ASP A 16 5.49 14.48 33.39
CA ASP A 16 5.49 15.25 32.14
C ASP A 16 6.40 14.63 31.07
N ILE A 17 7.63 14.27 31.45
CA ILE A 17 8.60 13.60 30.56
C ILE A 17 8.05 12.26 30.06
N VAL A 18 7.45 11.44 30.94
CA VAL A 18 6.85 10.15 30.57
C VAL A 18 5.67 10.34 29.62
N LEU A 19 4.82 11.35 29.86
CA LEU A 19 3.70 11.67 28.97
C LEU A 19 4.19 12.16 27.60
N SER A 20 5.23 12.99 27.56
CA SER A 20 5.86 13.51 26.35
C SER A 20 6.54 12.42 25.51
N LEU A 21 7.24 11.47 26.14
CA LEU A 21 7.82 10.31 25.46
C LEU A 21 6.74 9.34 24.93
N LYS A 22 5.66 9.14 25.69
CA LYS A 22 4.55 8.26 25.29
C LYS A 22 3.76 8.83 24.11
N SER A 23 3.55 10.14 24.04
CA SER A 23 2.91 10.81 22.90
C SER A 23 3.83 10.85 21.67
N GLY A 24 5.14 11.05 21.87
CA GLY A 24 6.14 10.99 20.79
C GLY A 24 6.22 9.62 20.12
N ARG A 25 6.18 8.53 20.90
CA ARG A 25 6.14 7.16 20.35
C ARG A 25 4.93 6.90 19.47
N ARG A 26 3.74 7.35 19.90
CA ARG A 26 2.51 7.22 19.10
C ARG A 26 2.59 7.99 17.78
N ARG A 27 3.23 9.16 17.77
CA ARG A 27 3.44 9.95 16.54
C ARG A 27 4.39 9.25 15.56
N MET A 28 5.45 8.63 16.06
CA MET A 28 6.35 7.82 15.23
C MET A 28 5.67 6.56 14.68
N GLU A 29 4.88 5.86 15.49
CA GLU A 29 4.08 4.71 15.03
C GLU A 29 3.09 5.11 13.93
N TRP A 30 2.46 6.28 14.05
CA TRP A 30 1.58 6.83 13.01
C TRP A 30 2.33 7.17 11.73
N GLN A 31 3.48 7.83 11.81
CA GLN A 31 4.31 8.15 10.64
C GLN A 31 4.82 6.87 9.96
N ALA A 32 5.30 5.89 10.73
CA ALA A 32 5.76 4.61 10.19
C ALA A 32 4.63 3.84 9.48
N ARG A 33 3.40 3.90 10.01
CA ARG A 33 2.22 3.34 9.33
C ARG A 33 1.90 4.07 8.04
N GLN A 34 1.95 5.40 8.01
CA GLN A 34 1.73 6.17 6.77
C GLN A 34 2.72 5.78 5.66
N PHE A 35 4.02 5.70 5.97
CA PHE A 35 5.03 5.26 5.01
C PHE A 35 4.84 3.81 4.53
N ALA A 36 4.31 2.93 5.40
CA ALA A 36 3.99 1.56 5.02
C ALA A 36 2.75 1.48 4.11
N THR A 37 1.71 2.28 4.38
CA THR A 37 0.50 2.35 3.57
C THR A 37 0.75 2.97 2.19
N GLU A 38 1.62 3.98 2.09
CA GLU A 38 2.01 4.59 0.81
C GLU A 38 2.68 3.59 -0.15
N ARG A 39 3.33 2.53 0.36
CA ARG A 39 3.85 1.45 -0.49
C ARG A 39 2.77 0.54 -1.05
N ASN A 40 1.63 0.41 -0.35
CA ASN A 40 0.52 -0.45 -0.76
C ASN A 40 -0.40 0.23 -1.78
N ASP A 41 -0.45 1.57 -1.80
CA ASP A 41 -1.21 2.36 -2.78
C ASP A 41 -0.71 2.19 -4.23
N ARG A 42 0.47 1.60 -4.40
CA ARG A 42 1.05 1.24 -5.71
C ARG A 42 0.62 -0.16 -6.17
N ASP A 43 -0.53 -0.65 -5.72
CA ASP A 43 -1.07 -1.86 -6.34
C ASP A 43 -1.58 -1.53 -7.76
N PRO A 44 -1.10 -2.23 -8.80
CA PRO A 44 -1.44 -1.91 -10.17
C PRO A 44 -2.90 -2.26 -10.47
N ARG A 45 -3.71 -1.23 -10.77
CA ARG A 45 -5.13 -1.38 -11.15
C ARG A 45 -5.35 -2.25 -12.39
N HIS A 46 -4.40 -2.23 -13.32
CA HIS A 46 -4.43 -3.05 -14.52
C HIS A 46 -3.16 -3.87 -14.65
N ARG A 47 -3.33 -5.16 -14.94
CA ARG A 47 -2.25 -6.12 -15.13
C ARG A 47 -2.59 -7.07 -16.25
N CYS A 48 -1.72 -7.15 -17.26
CA CYS A 48 -1.92 -8.07 -18.37
C CYS A 48 -1.85 -9.53 -17.89
N HIS A 49 -2.87 -10.33 -18.18
CA HIS A 49 -2.90 -11.75 -17.82
C HIS A 49 -1.76 -12.58 -18.46
N VAL A 50 -1.33 -12.22 -19.67
CA VAL A 50 -0.33 -13.00 -20.43
C VAL A 50 1.11 -12.66 -20.04
N CYS A 51 1.50 -11.38 -20.07
CA CYS A 51 2.89 -10.97 -19.81
C CYS A 51 3.12 -10.35 -18.43
N GLY A 52 2.06 -10.04 -17.69
CA GLY A 52 2.17 -9.42 -16.38
C GLY A 52 2.59 -7.94 -16.36
N LYS A 53 2.71 -7.27 -17.52
CA LYS A 53 2.89 -5.80 -17.59
C LYS A 53 1.77 -5.11 -16.81
N THR A 54 2.12 -4.06 -16.07
CA THR A 54 1.18 -3.29 -15.24
C THR A 54 1.15 -1.82 -15.64
N ASP A 55 0.03 -1.17 -15.34
CA ASP A 55 -0.19 0.27 -15.56
C ASP A 55 0.92 1.15 -14.94
N ILE A 56 1.49 0.70 -13.82
CA ILE A 56 2.57 1.39 -13.09
C ILE A 56 3.91 1.27 -13.83
N THR A 57 4.20 0.11 -14.40
CA THR A 57 5.47 -0.14 -15.12
C THR A 57 5.48 0.47 -16.52
N HIS A 58 4.32 0.56 -17.15
CA HIS A 58 4.16 1.01 -18.53
C HIS A 58 2.91 1.89 -18.67
N PRO A 59 2.96 3.15 -18.19
CA PRO A 59 1.81 4.05 -18.20
C PRO A 59 1.37 4.47 -19.61
N ASP A 60 2.23 4.30 -20.61
CA ASP A 60 1.92 4.63 -22.01
C ASP A 60 1.11 3.53 -22.74
N LEU A 61 0.90 2.38 -22.10
CA LEU A 61 0.18 1.25 -22.70
C LEU A 61 -1.30 1.25 -22.28
N ASP A 62 -2.20 1.18 -23.26
CA ASP A 62 -3.62 0.96 -23.00
C ASP A 62 -3.89 -0.50 -22.59
N PHE A 63 -4.35 -0.71 -21.36
CA PHE A 63 -4.89 -2.00 -20.93
C PHE A 63 -6.39 -2.09 -21.27
N ARG A 64 -6.78 -3.14 -21.98
CA ARG A 64 -8.17 -3.32 -22.47
C ARG A 64 -8.71 -4.69 -22.09
N TYR A 65 -10.02 -4.75 -21.85
CA TYR A 65 -10.77 -5.99 -21.64
C TYR A 65 -11.27 -6.54 -22.96
N CYS A 66 -11.26 -7.86 -23.11
CA CYS A 66 -11.86 -8.50 -24.28
C CYS A 66 -13.36 -8.73 -24.04
N SER A 67 -14.21 -8.31 -24.98
CA SER A 67 -15.66 -8.50 -24.92
C SER A 67 -16.11 -9.96 -25.11
N LYS A 68 -15.23 -10.82 -25.63
CA LYS A 68 -15.51 -12.25 -25.84
C LYS A 68 -15.11 -13.11 -24.63
N CYS A 69 -14.19 -12.62 -23.79
CA CYS A 69 -13.80 -13.29 -22.55
C CYS A 69 -14.86 -13.08 -21.47
N ALA A 70 -14.77 -13.85 -20.38
CA ALA A 70 -15.64 -13.74 -19.21
C ALA A 70 -15.61 -12.36 -18.50
N GLY A 71 -14.77 -11.43 -18.94
CA GLY A 71 -14.79 -10.01 -18.55
C GLY A 71 -13.81 -9.63 -17.44
N ASP A 72 -13.19 -10.59 -16.76
CA ASP A 72 -12.35 -10.32 -15.60
C ASP A 72 -10.87 -10.03 -15.93
N GLU A 73 -10.43 -10.45 -17.12
CA GLU A 73 -9.02 -10.37 -17.52
C GLU A 73 -8.74 -9.17 -18.41
N CYS A 74 -7.71 -8.39 -18.05
CA CYS A 74 -7.19 -7.30 -18.86
C CYS A 74 -5.94 -7.72 -19.63
N TYR A 75 -5.76 -7.16 -20.83
CA TYR A 75 -4.66 -7.46 -21.73
C TYR A 75 -4.01 -6.16 -22.22
N CYS A 76 -2.70 -6.19 -22.49
CA CYS A 76 -1.99 -5.08 -23.13
C CYS A 76 -2.21 -5.10 -24.65
N PRO A 77 -1.84 -4.03 -25.40
CA PRO A 77 -2.12 -3.89 -26.83
C PRO A 77 -1.59 -5.02 -27.71
N GLU A 78 -0.48 -5.64 -27.28
CA GLU A 78 0.16 -6.76 -27.98
C GLU A 78 -0.61 -8.08 -27.78
N HIS A 79 -1.18 -8.29 -26.58
CA HIS A 79 -1.84 -9.56 -26.23
C HIS A 79 -3.33 -9.56 -26.49
N ILE A 80 -4.00 -8.40 -26.56
CA ILE A 80 -5.43 -8.35 -26.87
C ILE A 80 -5.75 -8.88 -28.28
N ALA A 81 -4.81 -8.82 -29.21
CA ALA A 81 -5.01 -9.28 -30.59
C ALA A 81 -4.87 -10.81 -30.75
N ASN A 82 -4.07 -11.47 -29.90
CA ASN A 82 -3.74 -12.89 -30.02
C ASN A 82 -3.70 -13.58 -28.65
N HIS A 83 -4.79 -13.48 -27.90
CA HIS A 83 -4.99 -14.22 -26.66
C HIS A 83 -6.04 -15.32 -26.86
N GLU A 84 -5.92 -16.38 -26.06
CA GLU A 84 -6.97 -17.40 -25.95
C GLU A 84 -8.12 -16.83 -25.11
N HIS A 85 -9.35 -16.97 -25.60
CA HIS A 85 -10.52 -16.46 -24.89
C HIS A 85 -10.89 -17.37 -23.73
N VAL A 86 -10.78 -16.84 -22.50
CA VAL A 86 -11.28 -17.52 -21.31
C VAL A 86 -12.80 -17.41 -21.28
N THR A 87 -13.47 -18.51 -21.57
CA THR A 87 -14.93 -18.61 -21.53
C THR A 87 -15.32 -19.32 -20.24
N ALA A 88 -16.02 -18.62 -19.33
CA ALA A 88 -16.65 -19.31 -18.22
C ALA A 88 -17.71 -20.24 -18.83
N ALA A 89 -17.55 -21.55 -18.65
CA ALA A 89 -18.52 -22.54 -19.09
C ALA A 89 -19.94 -22.09 -18.69
N PRO A 90 -20.96 -22.29 -19.55
CA PRO A 90 -22.33 -21.93 -19.20
C PRO A 90 -22.67 -22.63 -17.90
N LYS A 91 -22.93 -21.84 -16.85
CA LYS A 91 -23.36 -22.34 -15.55
C LYS A 91 -24.69 -23.05 -15.81
N ALA A 92 -24.66 -24.38 -15.72
CA ALA A 92 -25.80 -25.27 -15.94
C ALA A 92 -26.95 -24.96 -14.98
#